data_AF-A0A330G1U9-F1
#
_entry.id   AF-A0A330G1U9-F1
#
_cell.length_a   1.000
_cell.length_b   1.000
_cell.length_c   1.000
_cell.angle_alpha   90.00
_cell.angle_beta   90.00
_cell.angle_gamma   90.00
#
_symmetry.space_group_name_H-M   'P 1'
#
loop_
_entity.id
_entity.type
_entity.pdbx_description
1 polymer ?
#
loop_
_entity_poly.entity_id
_entity_poly.type
_entity_poly.pdbx_seq_one_letter_code
_entity_poly.pdbx_strand_id
1 'polypeptide(L)'
;MRNIIDNRMLGIIPLIERTMEVSDNELFIVYTVVGDLDFDITLKKKYSSCDKLKHSVDLFLSNEKNHKDEVLIWEDEFPIKQKKAKKELFLRFDNGGLLLPDNGEGFVFDGNLDYMRAWINKL
;
A
#
# COMPACT_ATOMS: atom_id res chain seq x y z
N MET A 1 12.54 15.60 -5.03
CA MET A 1 12.17 15.57 -3.59
C MET A 1 10.75 15.03 -3.54
N ARG A 2 10.50 13.99 -2.74
CA ARG A 2 9.16 13.41 -2.62
C ARG A 2 8.35 14.19 -1.59
N ASN A 3 7.10 14.51 -1.92
CA ASN A 3 6.18 15.20 -1.04
C ASN A 3 5.09 14.21 -0.60
N ILE A 4 4.93 14.03 0.72
CA ILE A 4 3.86 13.22 1.28
C ILE A 4 2.53 13.97 1.09
N ILE A 5 1.56 13.32 0.48
CA ILE A 5 0.21 13.87 0.22
C ILE A 5 -0.87 13.16 1.05
N ASP A 6 -0.60 11.94 1.50
CA ASP A 6 -1.47 11.17 2.39
C ASP A 6 -0.63 10.21 3.23
N ASN A 7 -0.98 10.06 4.51
CA ASN A 7 -0.43 9.03 5.39
C ASN A 7 -1.53 8.60 6.37
N ARG A 8 -1.86 7.31 6.38
CA ARG A 8 -2.90 6.76 7.28
C ARG A 8 -2.76 5.26 7.47
N MET A 9 -3.33 4.77 8.57
CA MET A 9 -3.55 3.33 8.76
C MET A 9 -4.48 2.80 7.69
N LEU A 10 -4.10 1.67 7.09
CA LEU A 10 -4.94 0.93 6.17
C LEU A 10 -6.00 0.19 7.01
N GLY A 11 -7.17 0.81 7.17
CA GLY A 11 -8.20 0.35 8.11
C GLY A 11 -8.65 -1.11 7.94
N ILE A 12 -8.39 -1.72 6.79
CA ILE A 12 -8.72 -3.11 6.45
C ILE A 12 -7.73 -4.15 6.99
N ILE A 13 -6.46 -3.80 7.18
CA ILE A 13 -5.42 -4.69 7.70
C ILE A 13 -4.77 -4.03 8.92
N PRO A 14 -4.91 -4.59 10.14
CA PRO A 14 -4.25 -4.09 11.33
C PRO A 14 -2.74 -3.92 11.12
N LEU A 15 -2.17 -2.87 11.71
CA LEU A 15 -0.73 -2.57 11.69
C LEU A 15 -0.15 -2.23 10.31
N ILE A 16 -0.97 -1.98 9.29
CA ILE A 16 -0.48 -1.49 8.00
C ILE A 16 -0.71 0.01 7.91
N GLU A 17 0.32 0.73 7.49
CA GLU A 17 0.25 2.14 7.12
C GLU A 17 0.41 2.28 5.61
N ARG A 18 -0.39 3.17 5.01
CA ARG A 18 -0.19 3.62 3.63
C ARG A 18 0.34 5.04 3.66
N THR A 19 1.42 5.27 2.92
CA THR A 19 1.91 6.61 2.59
C THR A 19 1.82 6.81 1.08
N MET A 20 1.22 7.93 0.65
CA MET A 20 1.23 8.36 -0.73
C MET A 20 2.18 9.55 -0.88
N GLU A 21 3.12 9.43 -1.81
CA GLU A 21 4.15 10.43 -2.06
C GLU A 21 4.16 10.82 -3.53
N VAL A 22 4.43 12.09 -3.82
CA VAL A 22 4.53 12.59 -5.20
C VAL A 22 5.92 13.16 -5.45
N SER A 23 6.49 12.83 -6.61
CA SER A 23 7.66 13.51 -7.17
C SER A 23 7.36 13.83 -8.63
N ASP A 24 7.34 15.11 -8.99
CA ASP A 24 6.99 15.58 -10.33
C ASP A 24 5.60 15.09 -10.79
N ASN A 25 5.56 14.23 -11.81
CA ASN A 25 4.37 13.55 -12.32
C ASN A 25 4.33 12.06 -11.96
N GLU A 26 5.08 11.64 -10.95
CA GLU A 26 5.13 10.26 -10.46
C GLU A 26 4.51 10.17 -9.06
N LEU A 27 3.63 9.19 -8.90
CA LEU A 27 3.00 8.84 -7.64
C LEU A 27 3.64 7.57 -7.11
N PHE A 28 3.99 7.59 -5.82
CA PHE A 28 4.47 6.45 -5.06
C PHE A 28 3.44 6.14 -3.98
N ILE A 29 3.12 4.87 -3.81
CA ILE A 29 2.27 4.36 -2.75
C ILE A 29 3.08 3.31 -2.01
N VAL A 30 3.40 3.62 -0.76
CA VAL A 30 4.24 2.80 0.11
C VAL A 30 3.36 2.22 1.19
N TYR A 31 3.39 0.91 1.34
CA TYR A 31 2.74 0.20 2.43
C TYR A 31 3.78 -0.32 3.40
N THR A 32 3.72 0.09 4.66
CA THR A 32 4.65 -0.34 5.71
C THR A 32 3.89 -1.09 6.80
N VAL A 33 4.61 -1.93 7.55
CA VAL A 33 4.07 -2.59 8.75
C VAL A 33 4.57 -1.85 9.98
N VAL A 34 3.67 -1.43 10.87
CA VAL A 34 4.01 -0.73 12.11
C VAL A 34 5.01 -1.57 12.92
N GLY A 35 6.14 -0.96 13.26
CA GLY A 35 7.22 -1.60 14.01
C GLY A 35 8.12 -2.53 13.19
N ASP A 36 7.97 -2.61 11.87
CA ASP A 36 8.84 -3.36 10.96
C ASP A 36 9.52 -2.38 9.99
N LEU A 37 10.82 -2.17 10.15
CA LEU A 37 11.59 -1.26 9.29
C LEU A 37 12.15 -1.96 8.04
N ASP A 38 12.10 -3.29 7.99
CA ASP A 38 12.74 -4.11 6.96
C ASP A 38 11.74 -4.56 5.88
N PHE A 39 10.49 -4.08 5.93
CA PHE A 39 9.47 -4.44 4.97
C PHE A 39 8.56 -3.29 4.58
N ASP A 40 8.58 -3.02 3.29
CA ASP A 40 7.62 -2.19 2.62
C ASP A 40 7.20 -2.81 1.29
N ILE A 41 6.02 -2.39 0.80
CA ILE A 41 5.61 -2.59 -0.59
C ILE A 41 5.49 -1.21 -1.21
N THR A 42 6.40 -0.88 -2.10
CA THR A 42 6.36 0.37 -2.87
C THR A 42 5.81 0.12 -4.27
N LEU A 43 4.71 0.79 -4.62
CA LEU A 43 4.12 0.81 -5.95
C LEU A 43 4.25 2.20 -6.55
N LYS A 44 4.65 2.31 -7.81
CA LYS A 44 4.81 3.59 -8.49
C LYS A 44 4.08 3.65 -9.82
N LYS A 45 3.59 4.84 -10.16
CA LYS A 45 2.96 5.14 -11.45
C LYS A 45 3.39 6.52 -11.94
N LYS A 46 3.86 6.57 -13.18
CA LYS A 46 4.17 7.83 -13.87
C LYS A 46 2.97 8.29 -14.70
N TYR A 47 2.49 9.49 -14.44
CA TYR A 47 1.39 10.12 -15.14
C TYR A 47 1.89 10.98 -16.30
N SER A 48 1.04 11.23 -17.31
CA SER A 48 1.41 12.12 -18.42
C SER A 48 1.51 13.59 -18.02
N SER A 49 0.87 14.01 -16.93
CA SER A 49 0.96 15.36 -16.37
C SER A 49 0.67 15.38 -14.86
N CYS A 50 1.10 16.46 -14.19
CA CYS A 50 0.79 16.68 -12.77
C CYS A 50 -0.72 16.80 -12.52
N ASP A 51 -1.48 17.42 -13.44
CA ASP A 51 -2.93 17.58 -13.29
C ASP A 51 -3.67 16.24 -13.31
N LYS A 52 -3.25 15.31 -14.18
CA LYS A 52 -3.82 13.95 -14.19
C LYS A 52 -3.51 13.18 -12.91
N LEU A 53 -2.30 13.33 -12.38
CA LEU A 53 -1.92 12.74 -11.10
C LEU A 53 -2.83 13.27 -9.99
N LYS A 54 -2.96 14.59 -9.87
CA LYS A 54 -3.81 15.23 -8.84
C LYS A 54 -5.25 14.75 -8.95
N HIS A 55 -5.82 14.79 -10.14
CA HIS A 55 -7.19 14.33 -10.37
C HIS A 55 -7.41 12.86 -9.95
N SER A 56 -6.47 11.98 -10.32
CA SER A 56 -6.51 10.56 -9.96
C SER A 56 -6.48 10.34 -8.44
N VAL A 57 -5.56 11.03 -7.75
CA VAL A 57 -5.44 11.00 -6.28
C VAL A 57 -6.71 11.53 -5.61
N ASP A 58 -7.21 12.69 -6.04
CA ASP A 58 -8.38 13.33 -5.44
C ASP A 58 -9.63 12.45 -5.58
N LEU A 59 -9.81 11.82 -6.76
CA LEU A 59 -10.91 10.89 -7.01
C LEU A 59 -10.80 9.65 -6.10
N PHE A 60 -9.59 9.08 -6.00
CA PHE A 60 -9.33 7.92 -5.16
C PHE A 60 -9.63 8.21 -3.69
N LEU A 61 -9.08 9.30 -3.13
CA LEU A 61 -9.29 9.67 -1.73
C LEU A 61 -10.75 10.06 -1.41
N SER A 62 -11.47 10.61 -2.39
CA SER A 62 -12.89 10.93 -2.24
C SER A 62 -13.76 9.67 -2.20
N ASN A 63 -13.43 8.66 -3.01
CA ASN A 63 -14.17 7.41 -3.10
C ASN A 63 -13.80 6.41 -2.00
N GLU A 64 -12.62 6.54 -1.38
CA GLU A 64 -12.14 5.65 -0.32
C GLU A 64 -13.15 5.52 0.84
N LYS A 65 -13.88 6.59 1.17
CA LYS A 65 -14.92 6.59 2.21
C LYS A 65 -16.11 5.67 1.92
N ASN A 66 -16.30 5.28 0.65
CA ASN A 66 -17.40 4.42 0.22
C ASN A 66 -17.01 2.93 0.18
N HIS A 67 -15.73 2.60 0.30
CA HIS A 67 -15.28 1.22 0.32
C HIS A 67 -15.58 0.59 1.68
N LYS A 68 -16.58 -0.30 1.71
CA LYS A 68 -16.95 -1.11 2.87
C LYS A 68 -16.20 -2.43 2.82
N ASP A 69 -14.89 -2.36 2.98
CA ASP A 69 -14.12 -3.58 3.17
C ASP A 69 -14.24 -4.06 4.63
N GLU A 70 -14.30 -5.37 4.81
CA GLU A 70 -14.33 -5.98 6.14
C GLU A 70 -12.99 -5.73 6.84
N VAL A 71 -13.06 -5.06 7.99
CA VAL A 71 -11.89 -4.79 8.83
C VAL A 71 -11.47 -6.10 9.50
N LEU A 72 -10.23 -6.53 9.27
CA LEU A 72 -9.68 -7.67 9.96
C LEU A 72 -9.48 -7.32 11.44
N ILE A 73 -10.03 -8.14 12.34
CA ILE A 73 -9.85 -8.00 13.79
C ILE A 73 -9.06 -9.19 14.28
N TRP A 74 -7.91 -8.92 14.89
CA TRP A 74 -7.02 -9.93 15.47
C TRP A 74 -6.88 -9.68 16.96
N GLU A 75 -6.98 -10.73 17.77
CA GLU A 75 -6.80 -10.65 19.23
C GLU A 75 -5.38 -11.04 19.68
N ASP A 76 -4.50 -11.42 18.74
CA ASP A 76 -3.15 -11.88 19.08
C ASP A 76 -2.25 -10.79 19.71
N GLU A 77 -1.12 -11.20 20.27
CA GLU A 77 -0.07 -10.29 20.72
C GLU A 77 0.61 -9.57 19.55
N PHE A 78 1.24 -8.42 19.83
CA PHE A 78 1.84 -7.54 18.82
C PHE A 78 2.79 -8.27 17.85
N PRO A 79 3.76 -9.12 18.28
CA PRO A 79 4.67 -9.79 17.35
C PRO A 79 3.96 -10.77 16.40
N ILE A 80 2.88 -11.40 16.86
CA ILE A 80 2.08 -12.32 16.05
C ILE A 80 1.23 -11.53 15.06
N LYS A 81 0.58 -10.45 15.52
CA LYS A 81 -0.17 -9.52 14.65
C LYS A 81 0.69 -8.94 13.55
N GLN A 82 1.93 -8.56 13.86
CA GLN A 82 2.86 -8.00 12.89
C GLN A 82 3.20 -9.01 11.78
N LYS A 83 3.48 -10.27 12.13
CA LYS A 83 3.68 -11.35 11.14
C LYS A 83 2.44 -11.58 10.28
N LYS A 84 1.24 -11.59 10.88
CA LYS A 84 -0.03 -11.72 10.15
C LYS A 84 -0.26 -10.54 9.21
N ALA A 85 -0.02 -9.30 9.66
CA ALA A 85 -0.13 -8.07 8.87
C ALA A 85 0.76 -8.13 7.63
N LYS A 86 2.03 -8.49 7.83
CA LYS A 86 3.03 -8.63 6.75
C LYS A 86 2.60 -9.65 5.69
N LYS A 87 2.13 -10.82 6.14
CA LYS A 87 1.65 -11.89 5.25
C LYS A 87 0.38 -11.47 4.50
N GLU A 88 -0.58 -10.87 5.19
CA GLU A 88 -1.84 -10.40 4.59
C GLU A 88 -1.59 -9.30 3.55
N LEU A 89 -0.76 -8.31 3.89
CA LEU A 89 -0.37 -7.23 2.97
C LEU A 89 0.28 -7.81 1.70
N PHE A 90 1.20 -8.76 1.86
CA PHE A 90 1.81 -9.44 0.72
C PHE A 90 0.79 -10.22 -0.12
N LEU A 91 -0.12 -10.98 0.50
CA LEU A 91 -1.14 -11.74 -0.23
C LEU A 91 -2.07 -10.83 -1.02
N ARG A 92 -2.49 -9.69 -0.46
CA ARG A 92 -3.30 -8.72 -1.20
C ARG A 92 -2.51 -8.09 -2.33
N PHE A 93 -1.25 -7.78 -2.12
CA PHE A 93 -0.39 -7.29 -3.19
C PHE A 93 -0.25 -8.30 -4.34
N ASP A 94 0.13 -9.55 -4.03
CA ASP A 94 0.40 -10.60 -5.02
C ASP A 94 -0.85 -10.97 -5.84
N ASN A 95 -2.03 -10.84 -5.23
CA ASN A 95 -3.32 -11.09 -5.89
C ASN A 95 -3.94 -9.83 -6.55
N GLY A 96 -3.26 -8.67 -6.50
CA GLY A 96 -3.80 -7.41 -7.06
C GLY A 96 -4.98 -6.82 -6.27
N GLY A 97 -5.16 -7.23 -5.01
CA GLY A 97 -6.23 -6.79 -4.10
C GLY A 97 -5.91 -5.53 -3.30
N LEU A 98 -4.80 -4.83 -3.59
CA LEU A 98 -4.54 -3.52 -3.00
C LEU A 98 -5.33 -2.43 -3.73
N LEU A 99 -6.07 -1.63 -2.97
CA LEU A 99 -6.75 -0.46 -3.52
C LEU A 99 -5.73 0.62 -3.90
N LEU A 100 -5.76 0.98 -5.17
CA LEU A 100 -4.88 1.96 -5.80
C LEU A 100 -5.71 2.94 -6.63
N PRO A 101 -5.24 4.18 -6.84
CA PRO A 101 -5.81 5.08 -7.83
C PRO A 101 -5.90 4.42 -9.21
N ASP A 102 -6.88 4.84 -10.01
CA ASP A 102 -7.13 4.28 -11.34
C ASP A 102 -7.29 2.75 -11.36
N ASN A 103 -7.79 2.17 -10.26
CA ASN A 103 -7.92 0.72 -10.07
C ASN A 103 -6.59 -0.05 -10.24
N GLY A 104 -5.45 0.59 -9.97
CA GLY A 104 -4.13 -0.02 -10.09
C GLY A 104 -3.56 -0.07 -11.51
N GLU A 105 -4.27 0.45 -12.51
CA GLU A 105 -3.77 0.44 -13.89
C GLU A 105 -2.48 1.26 -14.01
N GLY A 106 -1.42 0.65 -14.56
CA GLY A 106 -0.13 1.32 -14.80
C GLY A 106 0.75 1.48 -13.56
N PHE A 107 0.36 0.93 -12.41
CA PHE A 107 1.26 0.80 -11.26
C PHE A 107 2.26 -0.33 -11.47
N VAL A 108 3.50 -0.08 -11.07
CA VAL A 108 4.60 -1.04 -11.12
C VAL A 108 5.20 -1.18 -9.73
N PHE A 109 5.49 -2.41 -9.33
CA PHE A 109 6.19 -2.69 -8.08
C PHE A 109 7.65 -2.25 -8.15
N ASP A 110 8.09 -1.49 -7.16
CA ASP A 110 9.45 -0.97 -7.04
C ASP A 110 10.26 -1.81 -6.05
N GLY A 111 10.56 -3.06 -6.44
CA GLY A 111 11.30 -3.98 -5.59
C GLY A 111 11.55 -5.34 -6.24
N ASN A 112 12.01 -6.29 -5.43
CA ASN A 112 12.29 -7.66 -5.87
C ASN A 112 11.21 -8.63 -5.39
N LEU A 113 10.30 -9.00 -6.30
CA LEU A 113 9.16 -9.86 -5.99
C LEU A 113 9.58 -11.27 -5.55
N ASP A 114 10.60 -11.85 -6.19
CA ASP A 114 11.09 -13.19 -5.87
C ASP A 114 11.69 -13.25 -4.47
N TYR A 115 12.45 -12.21 -4.11
CA TYR A 115 12.99 -12.07 -2.76
C TYR A 115 11.87 -11.98 -1.72
N MET A 116 10.85 -11.14 -1.96
CA MET A 116 9.69 -11.03 -1.07
C MET A 116 8.95 -12.37 -0.93
N ARG A 117 8.66 -13.06 -2.03
CA ARG A 117 8.01 -14.38 -2.01
C ARG A 117 8.79 -15.38 -1.19
N ALA A 118 10.11 -15.45 -1.38
CA ALA A 118 10.98 -16.35 -0.63
C ALA A 118 10.99 -16.04 0.88
N TRP A 119 10.82 -14.76 1.25
CA TRP A 119 10.77 -14.32 2.64
C TRP A 119 9.42 -14.63 3.30
N ILE A 120 8.32 -14.34 2.60
CA ILE A 120 6.96 -14.59 3.09
C ILE A 120 6.69 -16.08 3.28
N ASN A 121 7.23 -16.95 2.42
CA ASN A 121 7.11 -18.41 2.59
C ASN A 121 7.80 -18.95 3.86
N LYS A 122 8.67 -18.16 4.51
CA LYS A 122 9.35 -18.51 5.76
C LYS A 122 8.64 -17.97 7.01
N LEU A 123 7.57 -17.17 6.85
CA LEU A 123 6.76 -16.59 7.93
C LEU A 123 5.56 -17.48 8.29
#